data_AF-A0A3S4V4M8-F1
#
_entry.id   AF-A0A3S4V4M8-F1
#
_cell.length_a   1.000
_cell.length_b   1.000
_cell.length_c   1.000
_cell.angle_alpha   90.00
_cell.angle_beta   90.00
_cell.angle_gamma   90.00
#
_symmetry.space_group_name_H-M   'P 1'
#
loop_
_entity.id
_entity.type
_entity.pdbx_description
1 polymer ?
#
loop_
_entity_poly.entity_id
_entity_poly.type
_entity_poly.pdbx_seq_one_letter_code
_entity_poly.pdbx_strand_id
1 'polypeptide(L)'
;MEKNDLFYTFDYYGVNNDYEDYHKLEPFQGVNFEHKDLSVAKKFIIEDLKELDGKKDNDIVVCMFKTTEGDGMFEILIYKNTDWIRCEDTDFIIKNKFELLHEGEEYKVSKKVTVESWEDIVDNFTSFQEVDKNEPSQVRKYYSSFFHWYYYPKEGLFAPSKYLGYKGSTIEGYDSAGSGGETQIALKKYFTKLDKSSDEFKKLYRELSQISKNNFGKDLNDKILNGTGGIYIPKS
;
A
#
# COMPACT_ATOMS: atom_id res chain seq x y z
N MET A 1 -6.40 41.10 2.33
CA MET A 1 -5.68 39.86 2.00
C MET A 1 -4.89 40.11 0.75
N GLU A 2 -3.59 39.88 0.82
CA GLU A 2 -2.74 40.02 -0.36
C GLU A 2 -2.77 38.72 -1.16
N LYS A 3 -2.50 38.79 -2.47
CA LYS A 3 -2.28 37.58 -3.27
C LYS A 3 -1.06 36.85 -2.69
N ASN A 4 -1.21 35.57 -2.34
CA ASN A 4 -0.16 34.62 -1.90
C ASN A 4 -0.08 34.28 -0.39
N ASP A 5 -1.14 34.50 0.37
CA ASP A 5 -1.16 34.06 1.77
C ASP A 5 -1.23 32.51 1.80
N LEU A 6 -0.22 31.87 2.42
CA LEU A 6 -0.20 30.41 2.66
C LEU A 6 -0.80 30.15 4.03
N PHE A 7 -1.80 29.27 4.06
CA PHE A 7 -2.41 28.76 5.29
C PHE A 7 -1.88 27.36 5.54
N TYR A 8 -1.38 27.11 6.75
CA TYR A 8 -0.99 25.78 7.16
C TYR A 8 -1.76 25.30 8.38
N THR A 9 -2.11 24.02 8.36
CA THR A 9 -2.57 23.27 9.53
C THR A 9 -1.76 21.98 9.58
N PHE A 10 -1.23 21.62 10.76
CA PHE A 10 -0.69 20.29 10.97
C PHE A 10 -1.61 19.45 11.82
N ASP A 11 -1.60 18.17 11.51
CA ASP A 11 -1.92 17.13 12.46
C ASP A 11 -0.62 16.45 12.87
N TYR A 12 -0.29 16.50 14.16
CA TYR A 12 0.80 15.72 14.75
C TYR A 12 0.29 14.33 15.11
N TYR A 13 0.92 13.30 14.56
CA TYR A 13 0.63 11.90 14.89
C TYR A 13 1.85 11.31 15.59
N GLY A 14 1.77 11.21 16.92
CA GLY A 14 2.76 10.47 17.70
C GLY A 14 2.65 8.97 17.43
N VAL A 15 3.76 8.30 17.13
CA VAL A 15 3.77 6.84 17.03
C VAL A 15 3.63 6.26 18.43
N ASN A 16 2.42 5.81 18.78
CA ASN A 16 2.19 5.00 19.96
C ASN A 16 2.46 3.53 19.61
N ASN A 17 3.39 2.89 20.33
CA ASN A 17 3.80 1.51 20.08
C ASN A 17 2.78 0.47 20.62
N ASP A 18 1.78 0.92 21.39
CA ASP A 18 0.76 0.05 21.95
C ASP A 18 -0.46 0.04 21.03
N TYR A 19 -0.48 -0.96 20.15
CA TYR A 19 -1.37 -1.14 19.00
C TYR A 19 -2.88 -1.34 19.32
N GLU A 20 -3.31 -1.26 20.58
CA GLU A 20 -4.67 -1.70 20.97
C GLU A 20 -5.71 -0.58 21.15
N ASP A 21 -5.35 0.70 21.11
CA ASP A 21 -6.26 1.81 21.45
C ASP A 21 -6.53 2.82 20.29
N TYR A 22 -6.70 2.32 19.06
CA TYR A 22 -6.83 3.13 17.84
C TYR A 22 -8.17 3.89 17.64
N HIS A 23 -9.03 3.98 18.65
CA HIS A 23 -10.30 4.73 18.53
C HIS A 23 -10.21 6.18 19.00
N LYS A 24 -9.05 6.67 19.43
CA LYS A 24 -8.88 8.06 19.91
C LYS A 24 -7.61 8.70 19.37
N LEU A 25 -7.65 9.08 18.10
CA LEU A 25 -6.70 10.04 17.55
C LEU A 25 -7.36 11.41 17.65
N GLU A 26 -7.15 12.09 18.77
CA GLU A 26 -7.54 13.49 18.87
C GLU A 26 -6.44 14.36 18.26
N PRO A 27 -6.77 15.31 17.36
CA PRO A 27 -5.79 16.26 16.84
C PRO A 27 -5.15 17.02 18.00
N PHE A 28 -3.84 16.85 18.19
CA PHE A 28 -3.18 17.31 19.41
C PHE A 28 -3.07 18.84 19.48
N GLN A 29 -2.87 19.53 18.35
CA GLN A 29 -2.80 20.99 18.28
C GLN A 29 -2.80 21.43 16.81
N GLY A 30 -3.68 22.36 16.45
CA GLY A 30 -3.61 23.06 15.17
C GLY A 30 -3.14 24.50 15.41
N VAL A 31 -1.94 24.84 14.95
CA VAL A 31 -1.47 26.24 14.93
C VAL A 31 -1.77 26.81 13.55
N ASN A 32 -2.61 27.85 13.50
CA ASN A 32 -2.77 28.62 12.28
C ASN A 32 -1.58 29.59 12.15
N PHE A 33 -0.79 29.42 11.10
CA PHE A 33 0.33 30.30 10.76
C PHE A 33 0.16 30.80 9.33
N GLU A 34 0.35 32.10 9.13
CA GLU A 34 0.22 32.78 7.85
C GLU A 34 1.58 33.34 7.43
N HIS A 35 2.08 32.91 6.28
CA HIS A 35 3.35 33.40 5.75
C HIS A 35 3.39 33.33 4.23
N LYS A 36 4.05 34.30 3.58
CA LYS A 36 4.12 34.38 2.11
C LYS A 36 5.21 33.51 1.49
N ASP A 37 6.10 32.98 2.31
CA ASP A 37 7.23 32.13 1.90
C ASP A 37 7.11 30.75 2.55
N LEU A 38 6.95 29.71 1.70
CA LEU A 38 6.85 28.31 2.09
C LEU A 38 8.11 27.84 2.82
N SER A 39 9.30 28.30 2.44
CA SER A 39 10.57 27.89 3.06
C SER A 39 10.64 28.37 4.51
N VAL A 40 10.15 29.58 4.76
CA VAL A 40 10.06 30.14 6.11
C VAL A 40 8.99 29.42 6.93
N ALA A 41 7.84 29.10 6.34
CA ALA A 41 6.81 28.30 6.99
C ALA A 41 7.34 26.90 7.39
N LYS A 42 8.04 26.21 6.48
CA LYS A 42 8.68 24.92 6.77
C LYS A 42 9.69 25.01 7.90
N LYS A 43 10.52 26.05 7.91
CA LYS A 43 11.50 26.28 8.98
C LYS A 43 10.80 26.53 10.31
N PHE A 44 9.76 27.35 10.33
CA PHE A 44 8.94 27.60 11.52
C PHE A 44 8.37 26.30 12.09
N ILE A 45 7.78 25.46 11.24
CA ILE A 45 7.22 24.15 11.64
C ILE A 45 8.30 23.25 12.23
N ILE A 46 9.49 23.17 11.60
CA ILE A 46 10.60 22.39 12.13
C ILE A 46 11.03 22.90 13.51
N GLU A 47 11.13 24.21 13.73
CA GLU A 47 11.48 24.76 15.05
C GLU A 47 10.38 24.51 16.08
N ASP A 48 9.10 24.68 15.72
CA ASP A 48 7.95 24.40 16.60
C ASP A 48 7.91 22.93 17.04
N LEU A 49 8.19 22.01 16.10
CA LEU A 49 8.30 20.58 16.39
C LEU A 49 9.49 20.23 17.30
N LYS A 50 10.59 21.00 17.26
CA LYS A 50 11.71 20.81 18.21
C LYS A 50 11.32 21.15 19.64
N GLU A 51 10.35 22.04 19.84
CA GLU A 51 9.87 22.45 21.17
C GLU A 51 8.76 21.55 21.71
N LEU A 52 8.19 20.68 20.87
CA LEU A 52 7.14 19.74 21.27
C LEU A 52 7.66 18.73 22.31
N ASP A 53 7.01 18.70 23.48
CA ASP A 53 7.33 17.78 24.58
C ASP A 53 6.83 16.36 24.27
N GLY A 54 7.58 15.33 24.68
CA GLY A 54 7.21 13.92 24.48
C GLY A 54 7.39 13.34 23.07
N LYS A 55 7.99 14.09 22.13
CA LYS A 55 8.25 13.60 20.76
C LYS A 55 9.25 12.44 20.71
N LYS A 56 9.10 11.59 19.70
CA LYS A 56 9.98 10.47 19.36
C LYS A 56 10.57 10.67 17.97
N ASP A 57 11.73 10.07 17.74
CA ASP A 57 12.46 10.17 16.46
C ASP A 57 11.68 9.64 15.25
N ASN A 58 10.59 8.90 15.43
CA ASN A 58 9.79 8.29 14.35
C ASN A 58 8.39 8.92 14.18
N ASP A 59 8.08 10.02 14.87
CA ASP A 59 6.75 10.63 14.71
C ASP A 59 6.53 11.17 13.29
N ILE A 60 5.28 11.25 12.84
CA ILE A 60 4.95 11.84 11.52
C ILE A 60 4.06 13.04 11.72
N VAL A 61 4.39 14.11 11.00
CA VAL A 61 3.67 15.37 11.03
C VAL A 61 3.08 15.61 9.67
N VAL A 62 1.76 15.46 9.56
CA VAL A 62 1.08 15.75 8.30
C VAL A 62 0.78 17.23 8.28
N CYS A 63 1.51 17.96 7.44
CA CYS A 63 1.30 19.39 7.21
C CYS A 63 0.41 19.58 5.98
N MET A 64 -0.61 20.42 6.08
CA MET A 64 -1.45 20.78 4.95
C MET A 64 -1.18 22.24 4.63
N PHE A 65 -0.82 22.57 3.39
CA PHE A 65 -0.67 23.95 2.94
C PHE A 65 -1.84 24.31 2.00
N LYS A 66 -2.37 25.52 2.12
CA LYS A 66 -3.42 26.01 1.23
C LYS A 66 -3.04 27.40 0.74
N THR A 67 -3.09 27.59 -0.57
CA THR A 67 -2.94 28.91 -1.18
C THR A 67 -4.32 29.57 -1.31
N THR A 68 -4.34 30.90 -1.39
CA THR A 68 -5.57 31.66 -1.64
C THR A 68 -6.17 31.47 -3.04
N GLU A 69 -5.40 30.95 -4.01
CA GLU A 69 -5.76 30.96 -5.45
C GLU A 69 -5.99 29.57 -6.08
N GLY A 70 -5.88 28.47 -5.34
CA GLY A 70 -6.01 27.12 -5.90
C GLY A 70 -6.62 26.08 -4.96
N ASP A 71 -6.86 24.89 -5.50
CA ASP A 71 -7.07 23.68 -4.72
C ASP A 71 -5.85 23.51 -3.80
N GLY A 72 -6.07 23.27 -2.49
CA GLY A 72 -4.98 23.21 -1.51
C GLY A 72 -3.90 22.19 -1.93
N MET A 73 -2.63 22.49 -1.65
CA MET A 73 -1.52 21.55 -1.90
C MET A 73 -0.99 21.00 -0.59
N PHE A 74 -0.96 19.68 -0.46
CA PHE A 74 -0.62 19.04 0.80
C PHE A 74 0.87 18.66 0.76
N GLU A 75 1.60 18.92 1.84
CA GLU A 75 3.01 18.50 1.92
C GLU A 75 3.24 17.84 3.28
N ILE A 76 3.46 16.53 3.27
CA ILE A 76 3.66 15.73 4.46
C ILE A 76 5.10 15.91 4.94
N LEU A 77 5.30 16.17 6.23
CA LEU A 77 6.63 16.16 6.85
C LEU A 77 6.80 14.87 7.64
N ILE A 78 7.75 14.02 7.24
CA ILE A 78 8.13 12.88 8.07
C ILE A 78 9.25 13.34 8.99
N TYR A 79 9.00 13.37 10.31
CA TYR A 79 9.93 13.95 11.27
C TYR A 79 11.28 13.22 11.31
N LYS A 80 11.28 11.91 10.99
CA LYS A 80 12.42 11.00 11.15
C LYS A 80 13.76 11.48 10.58
N ASN A 81 13.76 12.35 9.58
CA ASN A 81 14.98 12.98 9.06
C ASN A 81 14.80 14.45 8.69
N THR A 82 13.72 15.10 9.15
CA THR A 82 13.26 16.43 8.66
C THR A 82 12.95 16.49 7.16
N ASP A 83 12.71 15.34 6.53
CA ASP A 83 12.43 15.22 5.10
C ASP A 83 10.98 15.59 4.78
N TRP A 84 10.81 16.50 3.82
CA TRP A 84 9.51 16.90 3.30
C TRP A 84 9.12 16.03 2.11
N ILE A 85 7.94 15.41 2.17
CA ILE A 85 7.32 14.67 1.08
C ILE A 85 6.11 15.45 0.58
N ARG A 86 6.21 16.00 -0.63
CA ARG A 86 5.08 16.67 -1.28
C ARG A 86 4.07 15.63 -1.78
N CYS A 87 2.78 15.86 -1.51
CA CYS A 87 1.71 14.98 -1.96
C CYS A 87 0.49 15.80 -2.43
N GLU A 88 0.13 15.66 -3.70
CA GLU A 88 -0.91 16.50 -4.32
C GLU A 88 -2.32 15.89 -4.23
N ASP A 89 -2.45 14.68 -3.68
CA ASP A 89 -3.73 13.95 -3.58
C ASP A 89 -4.19 13.85 -2.12
N THR A 90 -5.22 14.62 -1.78
CA THR A 90 -5.80 14.67 -0.43
C THR A 90 -6.41 13.37 0.02
N ASP A 91 -7.09 12.69 -0.90
CA ASP A 91 -7.79 11.45 -0.59
C ASP A 91 -6.78 10.33 -0.34
N PHE A 92 -5.66 10.36 -1.05
CA PHE A 92 -4.51 9.50 -0.78
C PHE A 92 -3.94 9.71 0.63
N ILE A 93 -3.73 10.96 1.06
CA ILE A 93 -3.20 11.24 2.40
C ILE A 93 -4.17 10.78 3.47
N ILE A 94 -5.44 11.15 3.36
CA ILE A 94 -6.47 10.80 4.36
C ILE A 94 -6.60 9.28 4.50
N LYS A 95 -6.51 8.55 3.38
CA LYS A 95 -6.66 7.10 3.35
C LYS A 95 -5.41 6.34 3.80
N ASN A 96 -4.22 6.87 3.52
CA ASN A 96 -2.95 6.15 3.71
C ASN A 96 -2.04 6.76 4.80
N LYS A 97 -2.45 7.83 5.50
CA LYS A 97 -1.65 8.46 6.58
C LYS A 97 -1.19 7.49 7.66
N PHE A 98 -1.96 6.44 7.94
CA PHE A 98 -1.60 5.40 8.90
C PHE A 98 -0.58 4.39 8.37
N GLU A 99 -0.60 4.11 7.06
CA GLU A 99 0.40 3.28 6.41
C GLU A 99 1.74 4.03 6.33
N LEU A 100 1.69 5.34 6.03
CA LEU A 100 2.85 6.23 6.10
C LEU A 100 3.50 6.23 7.50
N LEU A 101 2.69 6.21 8.57
CA LEU A 101 3.11 6.10 9.98
C LEU A 101 3.81 4.79 10.33
N HIS A 102 3.52 3.69 9.62
CA HIS A 102 4.12 2.39 9.89
C HIS A 102 5.40 2.12 9.11
N GLU A 103 5.57 2.75 7.95
CA GLU A 103 6.63 2.42 6.98
C GLU A 103 7.83 3.38 7.03
N GLY A 104 7.89 4.28 8.02
CA GLY A 104 8.89 5.33 8.17
C GLY A 104 10.35 4.89 8.29
N GLU A 105 10.71 3.61 8.19
CA GLU A 105 12.12 3.19 8.12
C GLU A 105 12.67 3.19 6.68
N GLU A 106 11.83 3.00 5.65
CA GLU A 106 12.30 2.83 4.27
C GLU A 106 11.30 3.35 3.22
N TYR A 107 10.78 4.57 3.37
CA TYR A 107 9.93 5.17 2.34
C TYR A 107 10.74 5.59 1.10
N LYS A 108 11.11 4.63 0.25
CA LYS A 108 11.29 4.89 -1.18
C LYS A 108 9.89 4.84 -1.79
N VAL A 109 9.42 5.97 -2.31
CA VAL A 109 8.26 6.01 -3.23
C VAL A 109 8.61 5.19 -4.47
N SER A 110 8.53 3.87 -4.40
CA SER A 110 8.38 3.07 -5.60
C SER A 110 6.94 3.32 -6.03
N LYS A 111 6.75 4.25 -6.97
CA LYS A 111 5.47 4.38 -7.67
C LYS A 111 5.25 3.06 -8.40
N LYS A 112 4.64 2.08 -7.73
CA LYS A 112 4.40 0.78 -8.32
C LYS A 112 3.42 0.96 -9.46
N VAL A 113 3.93 0.80 -10.67
CA VAL A 113 3.12 0.89 -11.89
C VAL A 113 2.33 -0.41 -12.00
N THR A 114 1.02 -0.33 -12.12
CA THR A 114 0.19 -1.51 -12.35
C THR A 114 0.41 -2.06 -13.75
N VAL A 115 0.18 -3.36 -13.93
CA VAL A 115 0.24 -4.01 -15.25
C VAL A 115 -0.68 -3.32 -16.27
N GLU A 116 -0.23 -3.23 -17.51
CA GLU A 116 -0.95 -2.57 -18.62
C GLU A 116 -1.18 -3.51 -19.81
N SER A 117 -0.53 -4.67 -19.82
CA SER A 117 -0.65 -5.67 -20.89
C SER A 117 -0.81 -7.08 -20.35
N TRP A 118 -1.18 -8.02 -21.23
CA TRP A 118 -1.24 -9.43 -20.89
C TRP A 118 0.17 -10.02 -20.73
N GLU A 119 1.13 -9.48 -21.49
CA GLU A 119 2.54 -9.84 -21.42
C GLU A 119 3.12 -9.55 -20.02
N ASP A 120 2.83 -8.37 -19.45
CA ASP A 120 3.24 -8.03 -18.07
C ASP A 120 2.73 -9.08 -17.06
N ILE A 121 1.50 -9.55 -17.27
CA ILE A 121 0.82 -10.52 -16.40
C ILE A 121 1.46 -11.91 -16.54
N VAL A 122 1.77 -12.34 -17.76
CA VAL A 122 2.43 -13.63 -18.03
C VAL A 122 3.85 -13.65 -17.46
N ASP A 123 4.60 -12.56 -17.61
CA ASP A 123 5.94 -12.43 -17.03
C ASP A 123 5.89 -12.58 -15.50
N ASN A 124 4.93 -11.92 -14.86
CA ASN A 124 4.71 -12.02 -13.43
C ASN A 124 4.27 -13.44 -13.00
N PHE A 125 3.40 -14.13 -13.77
CA PHE A 125 3.05 -15.54 -13.51
C PHE A 125 4.29 -16.42 -13.50
N THR A 126 5.13 -16.27 -14.53
CA THR A 126 6.34 -17.04 -14.72
C THR A 126 7.31 -16.80 -13.57
N SER A 127 7.53 -15.53 -13.21
CA SER A 127 8.40 -15.16 -12.09
C SER A 127 7.90 -15.72 -10.75
N PHE A 128 6.59 -15.74 -10.51
CA PHE A 128 6.04 -16.27 -9.27
C PHE A 128 6.32 -17.78 -9.08
N GLN A 129 6.53 -18.54 -10.16
CA GLN A 129 6.80 -19.97 -10.06
C GLN A 129 8.15 -20.27 -9.41
N GLU A 130 9.06 -19.31 -9.35
CA GLU A 130 10.39 -19.45 -8.75
C GLU A 130 10.38 -19.23 -7.22
N VAL A 131 9.20 -18.97 -6.62
CA VAL A 131 9.07 -18.66 -5.19
C VAL A 131 9.45 -19.84 -4.27
N ASP A 132 9.40 -21.07 -4.76
CA ASP A 132 9.81 -22.27 -4.02
C ASP A 132 11.34 -22.41 -3.93
N LYS A 133 12.08 -21.91 -4.93
CA LYS A 133 13.56 -21.97 -5.00
C LYS A 133 14.26 -20.90 -4.16
N ASN A 134 13.59 -19.80 -3.85
CA ASN A 134 14.17 -18.64 -3.18
C ASN A 134 13.74 -18.56 -1.70
N GLU A 135 14.42 -19.34 -0.84
CA GLU A 135 14.31 -19.18 0.61
C GLU A 135 15.51 -18.43 1.20
N PRO A 136 15.28 -17.39 2.03
CA PRO A 136 14.00 -16.79 2.44
C PRO A 136 13.51 -15.66 1.50
N SER A 137 12.19 -15.56 1.24
CA SER A 137 11.57 -14.44 0.51
C SER A 137 10.30 -13.90 1.19
N GLN A 138 10.02 -12.60 1.03
CA GLN A 138 8.81 -11.95 1.58
C GLN A 138 7.52 -12.54 1.00
N VAL A 139 7.53 -12.90 -0.29
CA VAL A 139 6.38 -13.57 -0.93
C VAL A 139 6.03 -14.85 -0.17
N ARG A 140 7.04 -15.67 0.14
CA ARG A 140 6.84 -16.91 0.89
C ARG A 140 6.39 -16.64 2.32
N LYS A 141 6.94 -15.62 2.99
CA LYS A 141 6.49 -15.17 4.33
C LYS A 141 4.98 -14.89 4.32
N TYR A 142 4.50 -14.10 3.37
CA TYR A 142 3.11 -13.65 3.27
C TYR A 142 2.18 -14.58 2.48
N TYR A 143 2.64 -15.74 2.02
CA TYR A 143 1.87 -16.64 1.14
C TYR A 143 0.44 -16.94 1.64
N SER A 144 0.28 -17.31 2.93
CA SER A 144 -1.04 -17.61 3.53
C SER A 144 -1.92 -16.38 3.77
N SER A 145 -1.41 -15.16 3.56
CA SER A 145 -2.19 -13.92 3.63
C SER A 145 -2.93 -13.62 2.32
N PHE A 146 -2.55 -14.26 1.21
CA PHE A 146 -3.18 -14.00 -0.09
C PHE A 146 -4.52 -14.73 -0.23
N PHE A 147 -5.56 -13.99 -0.63
CA PHE A 147 -6.91 -14.53 -0.82
C PHE A 147 -7.55 -14.21 -2.18
N HIS A 148 -6.87 -13.46 -3.05
CA HIS A 148 -7.26 -13.27 -4.45
C HIS A 148 -6.24 -13.92 -5.36
N TRP A 149 -6.60 -15.06 -5.97
CA TRP A 149 -5.71 -15.92 -6.74
C TRP A 149 -6.11 -15.96 -8.20
N TYR A 150 -5.15 -15.79 -9.09
CA TYR A 150 -5.36 -15.75 -10.53
C TYR A 150 -4.75 -17.01 -11.14
N TYR A 151 -5.45 -17.60 -12.10
CA TYR A 151 -5.06 -18.83 -12.77
C TYR A 151 -4.74 -18.58 -14.24
N TYR A 152 -3.65 -19.15 -14.74
CA TYR A 152 -3.28 -19.13 -16.16
C TYR A 152 -3.45 -20.54 -16.78
N PRO A 153 -4.56 -20.81 -17.50
CA PRO A 153 -4.90 -22.15 -17.95
C PRO A 153 -3.91 -22.80 -18.90
N LYS A 154 -3.23 -22.01 -19.74
CA LYS A 154 -2.30 -22.52 -20.76
C LYS A 154 -1.14 -23.29 -20.13
N GLU A 155 -0.68 -22.84 -18.97
CA GLU A 155 0.50 -23.36 -18.28
C GLU A 155 0.17 -23.94 -16.89
N GLY A 156 -1.08 -23.84 -16.45
CA GLY A 156 -1.52 -24.37 -15.15
C GLY A 156 -0.98 -23.57 -13.97
N LEU A 157 -0.68 -22.28 -14.14
CA LEU A 157 0.00 -21.47 -13.14
C LEU A 157 -0.96 -20.71 -12.23
N PHE A 158 -0.55 -20.48 -10.99
CA PHE A 158 -1.26 -19.63 -10.03
C PHE A 158 -0.37 -18.50 -9.55
N ALA A 159 -0.96 -17.31 -9.35
CA ALA A 159 -0.30 -16.17 -8.71
C ALA A 159 -1.31 -15.30 -7.94
N PRO A 160 -0.91 -14.67 -6.81
CA PRO A 160 -1.77 -13.81 -6.03
C PRO A 160 -1.85 -12.40 -6.61
N SER A 161 -2.98 -11.69 -6.38
CA SER A 161 -3.25 -10.36 -6.97
C SER A 161 -2.12 -9.34 -6.73
N LYS A 162 -1.58 -9.30 -5.51
CA LYS A 162 -0.53 -8.34 -5.11
C LYS A 162 0.79 -8.56 -5.84
N TYR A 163 1.07 -9.79 -6.28
CA TYR A 163 2.25 -10.09 -7.08
C TYR A 163 1.96 -9.88 -8.57
N LEU A 164 0.80 -10.31 -9.02
CA LEU A 164 0.44 -10.27 -10.43
C LEU A 164 0.16 -8.85 -10.95
N GLY A 165 -0.35 -7.96 -10.10
CA GLY A 165 -0.91 -6.67 -10.53
C GLY A 165 0.08 -5.52 -10.70
N TYR A 166 1.35 -5.69 -10.35
CA TYR A 166 2.40 -4.66 -10.53
C TYR A 166 3.41 -5.09 -11.57
N LYS A 167 3.84 -4.17 -12.45
CA LYS A 167 4.83 -4.45 -13.49
C LYS A 167 6.17 -4.89 -12.90
N GLY A 168 6.78 -5.89 -13.52
CA GLY A 168 8.14 -6.34 -13.16
C GLY A 168 8.22 -6.90 -11.74
N SER A 169 7.16 -7.55 -11.26
CA SER A 169 7.19 -8.16 -9.93
C SER A 169 8.12 -9.36 -9.95
N THR A 170 9.18 -9.29 -9.13
CA THR A 170 10.13 -10.39 -8.92
C THR A 170 10.07 -10.88 -7.48
N ILE A 171 10.61 -12.08 -7.22
CA ILE A 171 10.63 -12.66 -5.89
C ILE A 171 11.49 -11.82 -4.93
N GLU A 172 12.63 -11.31 -5.42
CA GLU A 172 13.58 -10.50 -4.67
C GLU A 172 13.08 -9.07 -4.46
N GLY A 173 12.34 -8.52 -5.42
CA GLY A 173 11.80 -7.16 -5.38
C GLY A 173 10.45 -7.03 -4.67
N TYR A 174 9.87 -8.14 -4.19
CA TYR A 174 8.59 -8.11 -3.51
C TYR A 174 8.73 -7.59 -2.06
N ASP A 175 8.23 -6.39 -1.81
CA ASP A 175 8.29 -5.69 -0.51
C ASP A 175 6.94 -5.73 0.26
N SER A 176 5.92 -6.46 -0.23
CA SER A 176 4.54 -6.51 0.30
C SER A 176 3.74 -5.19 0.30
N ALA A 177 4.39 -4.06 -0.01
CA ALA A 177 3.80 -2.74 -0.10
C ALA A 177 2.85 -2.60 -1.31
N GLY A 178 1.94 -1.64 -1.21
CA GLY A 178 0.90 -1.36 -2.20
C GLY A 178 -0.48 -1.93 -1.84
N SER A 179 -1.52 -1.38 -2.49
CA SER A 179 -2.91 -1.75 -2.21
C SER A 179 -3.37 -2.95 -3.03
N GLY A 180 -3.91 -3.96 -2.34
CA GLY A 180 -4.60 -5.07 -2.99
C GLY A 180 -5.83 -4.62 -3.81
N GLY A 181 -6.36 -3.43 -3.56
CA GLY A 181 -7.45 -2.85 -4.36
C GLY A 181 -7.01 -2.38 -5.75
N GLU A 182 -5.85 -1.71 -5.84
CA GLU A 182 -5.32 -1.19 -7.11
C GLU A 182 -4.99 -2.32 -8.09
N THR A 183 -4.28 -3.34 -7.59
CA THR A 183 -3.93 -4.53 -8.38
C THR A 183 -5.18 -5.26 -8.89
N GLN A 184 -6.22 -5.38 -8.06
CA GLN A 184 -7.49 -5.97 -8.49
C GLN A 184 -8.19 -5.14 -9.57
N ILE A 185 -8.17 -3.80 -9.48
CA ILE A 185 -8.75 -2.92 -10.50
C ILE A 185 -8.04 -3.11 -11.84
N ALA A 186 -6.71 -3.14 -11.84
CA ALA A 186 -5.92 -3.39 -13.05
C ALA A 186 -6.22 -4.76 -13.66
N LEU A 187 -6.21 -5.82 -12.84
CA LEU A 187 -6.42 -7.20 -13.29
C LEU A 187 -7.86 -7.50 -13.70
N LYS A 188 -8.86 -6.75 -13.22
CA LYS A 188 -10.28 -6.91 -13.59
C LYS A 188 -10.51 -6.74 -15.10
N LYS A 189 -9.60 -6.08 -15.83
CA LYS A 189 -9.67 -5.97 -17.29
C LYS A 189 -9.50 -7.34 -17.96
N TYR A 190 -8.59 -8.17 -17.45
CA TYR A 190 -8.14 -9.42 -18.07
C TYR A 190 -8.81 -10.66 -17.49
N PHE A 191 -9.29 -10.61 -16.25
CA PHE A 191 -9.82 -11.78 -15.56
C PHE A 191 -11.27 -11.62 -15.12
N THR A 192 -11.94 -12.76 -14.97
CA THR A 192 -13.26 -12.87 -14.32
C THR A 192 -13.16 -13.75 -13.09
N LYS A 193 -13.93 -13.41 -12.05
CA LYS A 193 -13.98 -14.18 -10.81
C LYS A 193 -14.90 -15.37 -11.01
N LEU A 194 -14.45 -16.57 -10.63
CA LEU A 194 -15.30 -17.76 -10.66
C LEU A 194 -16.32 -17.75 -9.52
N ASP A 195 -17.51 -18.28 -9.80
CA ASP A 195 -18.51 -18.59 -8.78
C ASP A 195 -17.99 -19.72 -7.88
N LYS A 196 -18.02 -19.53 -6.57
CA LYS A 196 -17.50 -20.50 -5.58
C LYS A 196 -18.23 -21.84 -5.58
N SER A 197 -19.48 -21.86 -6.04
CA SER A 197 -20.29 -23.07 -6.16
C SER A 197 -19.98 -23.87 -7.43
N SER A 198 -19.30 -23.26 -8.42
CA SER A 198 -18.97 -23.90 -9.68
C SER A 198 -17.97 -25.04 -9.52
N ASP A 199 -18.08 -26.05 -10.39
CA ASP A 199 -17.15 -27.19 -10.39
C ASP A 199 -15.74 -26.78 -10.81
N GLU A 200 -15.62 -25.78 -11.67
CA GLU A 200 -14.33 -25.20 -12.06
C GLU A 200 -13.62 -24.55 -10.87
N PHE A 201 -14.33 -23.75 -10.06
CA PHE A 201 -13.76 -23.19 -8.83
C PHE A 201 -13.30 -24.30 -7.87
N LYS A 202 -14.16 -25.30 -7.62
CA LYS A 202 -13.81 -26.42 -6.72
C LYS A 202 -12.62 -27.23 -7.23
N LYS A 203 -12.47 -27.36 -8.55
CA LYS A 203 -11.31 -28.01 -9.17
C LYS A 203 -10.05 -27.19 -8.93
N LEU A 204 -10.03 -25.92 -9.35
CA LEU A 204 -8.86 -25.04 -9.23
C LEU A 204 -8.47 -24.78 -7.77
N TYR A 205 -9.44 -24.69 -6.85
CA TYR A 205 -9.16 -24.55 -5.43
C TYR A 205 -8.45 -25.78 -4.86
N ARG A 206 -8.85 -26.99 -5.26
CA ARG A 206 -8.15 -28.22 -4.86
C ARG A 206 -6.72 -28.25 -5.41
N GLU A 207 -6.52 -27.87 -6.66
CA GLU A 207 -5.20 -27.78 -7.29
C GLU A 207 -4.30 -26.77 -6.55
N LEU A 208 -4.79 -25.54 -6.33
CA LEU A 208 -4.07 -24.52 -5.58
C LEU A 208 -3.77 -24.96 -4.15
N SER A 209 -4.70 -25.62 -3.47
CA SER A 209 -4.49 -26.13 -2.12
C SER A 209 -3.41 -27.22 -2.07
N GLN A 210 -3.35 -28.09 -3.08
CA GLN A 210 -2.30 -29.10 -3.19
C GLN A 210 -0.94 -28.45 -3.43
N ILE A 211 -0.86 -27.48 -4.34
CA ILE A 211 0.37 -26.69 -4.58
C ILE A 211 0.83 -26.02 -3.28
N SER A 212 -0.10 -25.36 -2.58
CA SER A 212 0.17 -24.68 -1.30
C SER A 212 0.78 -25.62 -0.26
N LYS A 213 0.18 -26.82 -0.11
CA LYS A 213 0.62 -27.81 0.87
C LYS A 213 1.95 -28.45 0.47
N ASN A 214 2.12 -28.82 -0.79
CA ASN A 214 3.28 -29.55 -1.27
C ASN A 214 4.52 -28.67 -1.38
N ASN A 215 4.37 -27.42 -1.85
CA ASN A 215 5.52 -26.56 -2.14
C ASN A 215 5.87 -25.64 -0.97
N PHE A 216 4.89 -25.25 -0.15
CA PHE A 216 5.09 -24.26 0.92
C PHE A 216 4.78 -24.79 2.32
N GLY A 217 4.20 -25.99 2.44
CA GLY A 217 3.75 -26.52 3.73
C GLY A 217 2.67 -25.67 4.39
N LYS A 218 1.98 -24.83 3.62
CA LYS A 218 1.04 -23.82 4.12
C LYS A 218 -0.38 -24.12 3.72
N ASP A 219 -1.32 -23.74 4.58
CA ASP A 219 -2.74 -23.71 4.23
C ASP A 219 -3.09 -22.38 3.57
N LEU A 220 -4.09 -22.43 2.69
CA LEU A 220 -4.62 -21.26 2.01
C LEU A 220 -5.46 -20.39 2.95
N ASN A 221 -5.59 -19.12 2.61
CA ASN A 221 -6.43 -18.21 3.39
C ASN A 221 -7.92 -18.58 3.29
N ASP A 222 -8.60 -18.69 4.42
CA ASP A 222 -10.04 -19.01 4.49
C ASP A 222 -10.92 -18.00 3.73
N LYS A 223 -10.45 -16.76 3.54
CA LYS A 223 -11.19 -15.74 2.78
C LYS A 223 -11.38 -16.12 1.31
N ILE A 224 -10.61 -17.07 0.77
CA ILE A 224 -10.83 -17.60 -0.58
C ILE A 224 -12.20 -18.29 -0.66
N LEU A 225 -12.54 -19.11 0.35
CA LEU A 225 -13.81 -19.84 0.42
C LEU A 225 -14.90 -19.00 1.08
N ASN A 226 -14.62 -18.40 2.22
CA ASN A 226 -15.63 -17.83 3.12
C ASN A 226 -15.63 -16.28 3.16
N GLY A 227 -14.77 -15.63 2.37
CA GLY A 227 -14.61 -14.17 2.38
C GLY A 227 -14.76 -13.51 1.01
N THR A 228 -14.20 -12.31 0.89
CA THR A 228 -14.19 -11.52 -0.35
C THR A 228 -13.23 -12.05 -1.41
N GLY A 229 -12.35 -12.99 -1.03
CA GLY A 229 -11.41 -13.67 -1.90
C GLY A 229 -12.04 -14.59 -2.94
N GLY A 230 -11.19 -15.23 -3.75
CA GLY A 230 -11.60 -16.20 -4.75
C GLY A 230 -10.52 -16.50 -5.78
N ILE A 231 -10.91 -17.28 -6.78
CA ILE A 231 -10.07 -17.68 -7.92
C ILE A 231 -10.59 -16.98 -9.18
N TYR A 232 -9.67 -16.47 -9.98
CA TYR A 232 -9.94 -15.67 -11.17
C TYR A 232 -9.32 -16.35 -12.39
N ILE A 233 -10.06 -16.41 -13.50
CA ILE A 233 -9.62 -16.99 -14.77
C ILE A 233 -9.62 -15.94 -15.88
N PRO A 234 -8.80 -16.09 -16.95
CA PRO A 234 -8.76 -15.11 -18.03
C PRO A 234 -10.13 -15.02 -18.71
N LYS A 235 -10.51 -13.81 -19.12
CA LYS A 235 -11.71 -13.63 -19.95
C LYS A 235 -11.47 -14.26 -21.32
N SER A 236 -12.50 -14.94 -21.82
CA SER A 236 -12.58 -15.45 -23.18
C SER A 236 -12.67 -14.32 -24.20
#